data_AF-A0A8J2JAA8-F1
#
_entry.id   AF-A0A8J2JAA8-F1
#
_cell.length_a   1.000
_cell.length_b   1.000
_cell.length_c   1.000
_cell.angle_alpha   90.00
_cell.angle_beta   90.00
_cell.angle_gamma   90.00
#
_symmetry.space_group_name_H-M   'P 1'
#
loop_
_entity.id
_entity.type
_entity.pdbx_description
1 polymer ?
#
loop_
_entity_poly.entity_id
_entity_poly.type
_entity_poly.pdbx_seq_one_letter_code
_entity_poly.pdbx_strand_id
1 'polypeptide(L)'
;KSHITYLQNFEILLHWFFRIDQSLAIVDTKCSSRTVVDWWTFAREVCHVALKNQRQSKIGCPGYFVEVDETHLFRRKYNRGHRIKESQTEKRERCGQSLKETFVLVASY
;
A
#
# COMPACT_ATOMS: atom_id res chain seq x y z
N LYS A 1 -22.22 -10.78 -10.92
CA LYS A 1 -22.63 -9.46 -10.39
C LYS A 1 -22.75 -9.60 -8.89
N SER A 2 -21.77 -9.13 -8.11
CA SER A 2 -21.84 -9.16 -6.65
C SER A 2 -22.85 -8.12 -6.16
N HIS A 3 -23.71 -8.50 -5.22
CA HIS A 3 -24.81 -7.68 -4.71
C HIS A 3 -24.35 -6.77 -3.56
N ILE A 4 -23.37 -5.91 -3.84
CA ILE A 4 -22.80 -4.96 -2.87
C ILE A 4 -23.43 -3.59 -3.13
N THR A 5 -23.85 -2.90 -2.09
CA THR A 5 -24.41 -1.55 -2.23
C THR A 5 -23.31 -0.51 -2.48
N TYR A 6 -23.66 0.62 -3.09
CA TYR A 6 -22.70 1.70 -3.34
C TYR A 6 -22.07 2.23 -2.04
N LEU A 7 -22.85 2.30 -0.95
CA LEU A 7 -22.37 2.73 0.36
C LEU A 7 -21.28 1.79 0.90
N GLN A 8 -21.52 0.48 0.86
CA GLN A 8 -20.53 -0.52 1.29
C GLN A 8 -19.25 -0.44 0.48
N ASN A 9 -19.35 -0.22 -0.84
CA ASN A 9 -18.17 -0.03 -1.67
C ASN A 9 -17.38 1.22 -1.27
N PHE A 10 -18.07 2.35 -1.08
CA PHE A 10 -17.43 3.59 -0.65
C PHE A 10 -16.75 3.43 0.71
N GLU A 11 -17.39 2.78 1.67
CA GLU A 11 -16.81 2.45 2.97
C GLU A 11 -15.54 1.59 2.82
N ILE A 12 -15.58 0.51 2.02
CA ILE A 12 -14.40 -0.34 1.78
C ILE A 12 -13.22 0.49 1.23
N LEU A 13 -13.50 1.41 0.29
CA LEU A 13 -12.49 2.29 -0.30
C LEU A 13 -11.94 3.31 0.70
N LEU A 14 -12.80 3.88 1.55
CA LEU A 14 -12.36 4.78 2.62
C LEU A 14 -11.43 4.06 3.61
N HIS A 15 -11.78 2.84 4.01
CA HIS A 15 -10.92 2.04 4.90
C HIS A 15 -9.55 1.75 4.27
N TRP A 16 -9.53 1.45 2.98
CA TRP A 16 -8.28 1.27 2.23
C TRP A 16 -7.44 2.55 2.19
N PHE A 17 -8.07 3.69 1.93
CA PHE A 17 -7.41 5.00 1.84
C PHE A 17 -6.80 5.42 3.19
N PHE A 18 -7.55 5.29 4.28
CA PHE A 18 -7.11 5.65 5.63
C PHE A 18 -6.21 4.61 6.31
N ARG A 19 -5.86 3.51 5.63
CA ARG A 19 -5.01 2.43 6.17
C ARG A 19 -5.55 1.79 7.43
N ILE A 20 -6.86 1.65 7.49
CA ILE A 20 -7.53 0.93 8.58
C ILE A 20 -7.20 -0.57 8.44
N ASP A 21 -7.14 -1.29 9.55
CA ASP A 21 -6.88 -2.73 9.54
C ASP A 21 -7.96 -3.50 8.76
N GLN A 22 -7.54 -4.54 8.02
CA GLN A 22 -8.44 -5.36 7.21
C GLN A 22 -9.52 -6.05 8.02
N SER A 23 -9.19 -6.50 9.24
CA SER A 23 -10.15 -7.17 10.11
C SER A 23 -11.27 -6.22 10.53
N LEU A 24 -10.93 -4.96 10.83
CA LEU A 24 -11.91 -3.94 11.18
C LEU A 24 -12.78 -3.57 9.98
N ALA A 25 -12.19 -3.39 8.79
CA ALA A 25 -12.93 -3.10 7.56
C ALA A 25 -13.96 -4.18 7.22
N ILE A 26 -13.66 -5.46 7.48
CA ILE A 26 -14.60 -6.57 7.28
C ILE A 26 -15.80 -6.47 8.23
N VAL A 27 -15.55 -6.13 9.49
CA VAL A 27 -16.60 -5.98 10.52
C VAL A 27 -17.50 -4.80 10.20
N ASP A 28 -16.92 -3.65 9.85
CA ASP A 28 -17.67 -2.40 9.65
C ASP A 28 -18.51 -2.44 8.37
N THR A 29 -17.96 -2.96 7.27
CA THR A 29 -18.64 -3.00 5.97
C THR A 29 -19.62 -4.17 5.82
N LYS A 30 -19.60 -5.11 6.78
CA LYS A 30 -20.36 -6.37 6.79
C LYS A 30 -20.18 -7.19 5.50
N CYS A 31 -19.04 -7.04 4.85
CA CYS A 31 -18.70 -7.74 3.62
C CYS A 31 -17.83 -8.96 3.90
N SER A 32 -17.80 -9.92 2.98
CA SER A 32 -16.90 -11.07 3.13
C SER A 32 -15.42 -10.63 3.05
N SER A 33 -14.54 -11.33 3.77
CA SER A 33 -13.09 -11.08 3.71
C SER A 33 -12.56 -11.09 2.26
N ARG A 34 -13.03 -12.04 1.46
CA ARG A 34 -12.69 -12.14 0.04
C ARG A 34 -13.05 -10.87 -0.73
N THR A 35 -14.27 -10.37 -0.53
CA THR A 35 -14.76 -9.15 -1.16
C THR A 35 -13.90 -7.95 -0.81
N VAL A 36 -13.55 -7.76 0.47
CA VAL A 36 -12.70 -6.64 0.92
C VAL A 36 -11.31 -6.72 0.27
N VAL A 37 -10.71 -7.91 0.25
CA VAL A 37 -9.40 -8.13 -0.38
C VAL A 37 -9.43 -7.88 -1.89
N ASP A 38 -10.48 -8.32 -2.58
CA ASP A 38 -10.65 -8.09 -4.01
C ASP A 38 -10.74 -6.60 -4.33
N TRP A 39 -11.54 -5.83 -3.57
CA TRP A 39 -11.65 -4.37 -3.73
C TRP A 39 -10.34 -3.64 -3.44
N TRP A 40 -9.62 -4.04 -2.40
CA TRP A 40 -8.33 -3.44 -2.06
C TRP A 40 -7.26 -3.74 -3.12
N THR A 41 -7.34 -4.91 -3.75
CA THR A 41 -6.45 -5.31 -4.84
C THR A 41 -6.79 -4.50 -6.09
N PHE A 42 -8.07 -4.35 -6.41
CA PHE A 42 -8.56 -3.50 -7.49
C PHE A 42 -8.12 -2.04 -7.33
N ALA A 43 -8.24 -1.47 -6.13
CA ALA A 43 -7.78 -0.10 -5.86
C ALA A 43 -6.28 0.08 -6.17
N ARG A 44 -5.44 -0.89 -5.78
CA ARG A 44 -4.00 -0.87 -6.12
C ARG A 44 -3.74 -1.01 -7.61
N GLU A 45 -4.50 -1.84 -8.30
CA GLU A 45 -4.38 -2.02 -9.75
C GLU A 45 -4.73 -0.72 -10.49
N VAL A 46 -5.81 -0.06 -10.09
CA VAL A 46 -6.21 1.25 -10.63
C VAL A 46 -5.08 2.28 -10.45
N CYS A 47 -4.52 2.38 -9.24
CA CYS A 47 -3.37 3.23 -8.96
C CYS A 47 -2.15 2.87 -9.83
N HIS A 48 -1.85 1.59 -10.00
CA HIS A 48 -0.74 1.13 -10.83
C HIS A 48 -0.92 1.53 -12.29
N VAL A 49 -2.13 1.34 -12.84
CA VAL A 49 -2.45 1.74 -14.22
C VAL A 49 -2.37 3.25 -14.38
N ALA A 50 -2.87 4.02 -13.41
CA ALA A 50 -2.77 5.48 -13.42
C ALA A 50 -1.31 5.95 -13.44
N LEU A 51 -0.46 5.42 -12.56
CA LEU A 51 0.97 5.72 -12.51
C LEU A 51 1.70 5.31 -13.81
N LYS A 52 1.35 4.15 -14.38
CA LYS A 52 1.94 3.67 -15.64
C LYS A 52 1.58 4.56 -16.82
N ASN A 53 0.36 5.11 -16.83
CA ASN A 53 -0.14 5.97 -17.89
C ASN A 53 0.32 7.43 -17.74
N GLN A 54 0.73 7.86 -16.54
CA GLN A 54 1.39 9.16 -16.34
C GLN A 54 2.80 9.11 -16.95
N ARG A 55 2.96 9.71 -18.14
CA ARG A 55 4.28 9.90 -18.76
C ARG A 55 5.12 10.86 -17.90
N GLN A 56 6.10 10.30 -17.18
CA GLN A 56 7.24 11.03 -16.61
C GLN A 56 6.88 12.21 -15.68
N SER A 57 5.88 12.07 -14.81
CA SER A 57 5.79 12.95 -13.64
C SER A 57 6.96 12.62 -12.72
N LYS A 58 7.89 13.58 -12.54
CA LYS A 58 8.87 13.48 -11.45
C LYS A 58 8.07 13.43 -10.14
N ILE A 59 8.44 12.53 -9.25
CA ILE A 59 7.91 12.51 -7.89
C ILE A 59 8.44 13.78 -7.22
N GLY A 60 7.57 14.77 -7.02
CA GLY A 60 7.93 16.08 -6.47
C GLY A 60 7.25 17.25 -7.16
N CYS A 61 7.10 18.35 -6.41
CA CYS A 61 6.66 19.63 -6.95
C CYS A 61 7.79 20.26 -7.78
N PRO A 62 7.50 21.06 -8.83
CA PRO A 62 8.53 21.80 -9.57
C PRO A 62 9.45 22.58 -8.62
N GLY A 63 10.77 22.43 -8.80
CA GLY A 63 11.79 23.10 -7.97
C GLY A 63 12.22 22.35 -6.71
N TYR A 64 11.62 21.20 -6.41
CA TYR A 64 12.04 20.35 -5.29
C TYR A 64 12.75 19.08 -5.80
N PHE A 65 13.93 18.82 -5.26
CA PHE A 65 14.64 17.56 -5.46
C PHE A 65 14.12 16.57 -4.42
N VAL A 66 13.47 15.50 -4.86
CA VAL A 66 13.07 14.39 -3.99
C VAL A 66 14.10 13.29 -4.14
N GLU A 67 14.77 12.95 -3.05
CA GLU A 67 15.62 11.77 -2.96
C GLU A 67 14.75 10.54 -2.66
N VAL A 68 14.98 9.46 -3.38
CA VAL A 68 14.35 8.18 -3.10
C VAL A 68 15.24 7.44 -2.11
N ASP A 69 14.83 7.37 -0.84
CA ASP A 69 15.53 6.56 0.16
C ASP A 69 15.43 5.07 -0.24
N GLU A 70 16.58 4.44 -0.48
CA GLU A 70 16.66 3.02 -0.84
C GLU A 70 16.25 2.17 0.37
N THR A 71 14.96 1.88 0.47
CA THR A 71 14.48 0.92 1.46
C THR A 71 14.68 -0.50 0.94
N HIS A 72 15.42 -1.32 1.70
CA HIS A 72 15.61 -2.73 1.38
C HIS A 72 14.30 -3.51 1.59
N LEU A 73 13.46 -3.59 0.56
CA LEU A 73 12.17 -4.30 0.58
C LEU A 73 12.29 -5.82 0.35
N PHE A 74 13.51 -6.36 0.33
CA PHE A 74 13.76 -7.74 -0.06
C PHE A 74 13.69 -8.70 1.14
N ARG A 75 12.81 -9.71 1.06
CA ARG A 75 13.00 -10.94 1.85
C ARG A 75 13.95 -11.87 1.12
N ARG A 76 14.86 -12.52 1.86
CA ARG A 76 15.82 -13.46 1.28
C ARG A 76 15.10 -14.62 0.61
N LYS A 77 15.37 -14.84 -0.68
CA LYS A 77 14.96 -16.06 -1.39
C LYS A 77 15.75 -17.23 -0.80
N TYR A 78 15.06 -18.20 -0.18
CA TYR A 78 15.66 -19.38 0.47
C TYR A 78 16.65 -19.12 1.62
N ASN A 79 16.59 -17.95 2.29
CA ASN A 79 17.57 -17.57 3.32
C ASN A 79 19.05 -17.60 2.87
N ARG A 80 19.32 -17.60 1.57
CA ARG A 80 20.69 -17.62 1.01
C ARG A 80 21.10 -16.22 0.55
N GLY A 81 22.40 -15.93 0.60
CA GLY A 81 23.00 -14.65 0.19
C GLY A 81 23.84 -13.97 1.28
N HIS A 82 24.54 -12.90 0.91
CA HIS A 82 25.41 -12.13 1.81
C HIS A 82 24.60 -11.49 2.95
N ARG A 83 25.06 -11.65 4.19
CA ARG A 83 24.43 -11.00 5.35
C ARG A 83 24.77 -9.51 5.29
N ILE A 84 23.81 -8.69 4.87
CA ILE A 84 23.89 -7.23 5.05
C ILE A 84 24.03 -6.99 6.55
N LYS A 85 25.04 -6.20 6.97
CA LYS A 85 25.23 -5.84 8.38
C LYS A 85 23.96 -5.12 8.84
N GLU A 86 23.28 -5.69 9.82
CA GLU A 86 22.13 -5.08 10.48
C GLU A 86 22.61 -3.80 11.18
N SER A 87 22.53 -2.66 10.50
CA SER A 87 22.44 -1.38 11.20
C SER A 87 21.00 -1.26 11.69
N GLN A 88 20.80 -1.65 12.95
CA GLN A 88 19.66 -1.22 13.78
C GLN A 88 18.28 -1.71 13.30
N THR A 89 18.08 -3.03 13.26
CA THR A 89 16.74 -3.64 13.23
C THR A 89 16.21 -3.91 14.63
N GLU A 90 16.50 -3.06 15.62
CA GLU A 90 16.02 -3.27 17.00
C GLU A 90 14.91 -2.30 17.45
N LYS A 91 14.43 -1.38 16.59
CA LYS A 91 13.27 -0.51 16.94
C LYS A 91 12.26 -0.27 15.83
N ARG A 92 12.14 -1.16 14.84
CA ARG A 92 11.27 -0.96 13.66
C ARG A 92 10.15 -1.99 13.47
N GLU A 93 9.77 -2.76 14.49
CA GLU A 93 8.50 -3.51 14.43
C GLU A 93 7.28 -2.59 14.32
N ARG A 94 7.41 -1.29 14.67
CA ARG A 94 6.40 -0.25 14.34
C ARG A 94 6.49 0.31 12.91
N CYS A 95 7.64 0.21 12.25
CA CYS A 95 7.91 0.92 10.98
C CYS A 95 7.71 0.03 9.74
N GLY A 96 7.67 -1.29 9.90
CA GLY A 96 7.38 -2.23 8.79
C GLY A 96 5.95 -2.15 8.25
N GLN A 97 4.99 -1.65 9.05
CA GLN A 97 3.66 -1.28 8.56
C GLN A 97 3.70 0.06 7.81
N SER A 98 4.42 1.05 8.36
CA SER A 98 4.54 2.41 7.78
C SER A 98 5.23 2.47 6.40
N LEU A 99 6.19 1.59 6.08
CA LEU A 99 6.89 1.65 4.79
C LEU A 99 6.14 0.98 3.62
N LYS A 100 5.24 0.02 3.91
CA LYS A 100 4.22 -0.39 2.93
C LYS A 100 3.20 0.73 2.72
N GLU A 101 3.07 1.64 3.69
CA GLU A 101 2.21 2.81 3.57
C GLU A 101 2.82 3.89 2.70
N THR A 102 4.13 4.13 2.76
CA THR A 102 4.78 5.15 1.92
C THR A 102 4.64 4.85 0.43
N PHE A 103 4.79 3.60 0.00
CA PHE A 103 4.66 3.24 -1.43
C PHE A 103 3.22 3.40 -1.97
N VAL A 104 2.21 3.30 -1.11
CA VAL A 104 0.82 3.54 -1.50
C VAL A 104 0.42 5.01 -1.30
N LEU A 105 1.11 5.79 -0.46
CA LEU A 105 0.94 7.25 -0.38
C LEU A 105 1.44 7.97 -1.65
N VAL A 106 2.42 7.41 -2.37
CA VAL A 106 2.82 7.90 -3.70
C VAL A 106 1.71 7.69 -4.75
N ALA A 107 0.73 6.82 -4.48
CA ALA A 107 -0.44 6.63 -5.33
C ALA A 107 -1.67 7.47 -4.92
N SER A 108 -1.54 8.29 -3.88
CA SER A 108 -2.58 9.22 -3.41
C SER A 108 -2.34 10.68 -3.84
N TYR A 109 -1.41 10.92 -4.77
CA TYR A 109 -1.20 12.20 -5.45
C TYR A 109 -1.31 12.04 -6.96
#